data_AF-A0A090RYP3-F1
#
_entry.id   AF-A0A090RYP3-F1
#
_cell.length_a   1.000
_cell.length_b   1.000
_cell.length_c   1.000
_cell.angle_alpha   90.00
_cell.angle_beta   90.00
_cell.angle_gamma   90.00
#
_symmetry.space_group_name_H-M   'P 1'
#
loop_
_entity.id
_entity.type
_entity.pdbx_description
1 polymer ?
#
loop_
_entity_poly.entity_id
_entity_poly.type
_entity_poly.pdbx_seq_one_letter_code
_entity_poly.pdbx_strand_id
1 'polypeptide(L)'
;MALEPSFLFSNDILQIAIPEMLSQTGITGRQFAHLLIRAHQESLQNHFPDLERAAEEVGLKRLNLSVEDLIDIANDLGLSVRWVNRTPKDVVDELGVNAKQLVTSFFEPPGTIYLNEILKAYPTRLKYDLAVYIGHRILHSEEGLKSVLSVGHQNSWDDSTQNQSSSALNSQDILQAWRDFESSFFAGALLCPKVPFRQLLDRSGYEIDVHKRVGVSPSVAMRRMTVVSPYPHWHYFDAYGPGKLKAVYRGNGIPLPWGNMRMVNDPCQHWAVFRRLSEPQNGSSAQISILNVGDEPRIYCCESINMTDPAGNNRVLCAGIDLNPAIDAQGGNALEIASELKRSCVEGGGSVAIPRGIKKDLQTVAKILNINWVERGIEGDARLICSRGAVCPRKPSCYEGCQDESESPLGDIF
;
A
#
# COMPACT_ATOMS: atom_id res chain seq x y z
N MET A 1 7.99 38.94 23.16
CA MET A 1 8.59 38.09 22.10
C MET A 1 8.04 36.70 22.34
N ALA A 2 7.09 36.23 21.53
CA ALA A 2 6.57 34.88 21.67
C ALA A 2 7.71 33.93 21.29
N LEU A 3 8.29 33.28 22.29
CA LEU A 3 9.28 32.21 22.09
C LEU A 3 8.51 31.00 21.58
N GLU A 4 8.16 31.00 20.29
CA GLU A 4 7.65 29.79 19.67
C GLU A 4 8.74 28.71 19.82
N PRO A 5 8.43 27.56 20.43
CA PRO A 5 9.44 26.58 20.82
C PRO A 5 9.90 25.72 19.63
N SER A 6 10.02 26.34 18.45
CA SER A 6 10.44 25.69 17.21
C SER A 6 11.79 24.96 17.35
N PHE A 7 12.67 25.43 18.25
CA PHE A 7 13.92 24.76 18.58
C PHE A 7 13.74 23.31 19.07
N LEU A 8 12.59 22.97 19.69
CA LEU A 8 12.24 21.59 20.11
C LEU A 8 12.14 20.61 18.94
N PHE A 9 11.95 21.12 17.72
CA PHE A 9 11.89 20.34 16.48
C PHE A 9 13.19 20.44 15.66
N SER A 10 14.28 20.91 16.27
CA SER A 10 15.59 20.88 15.63
C SER A 10 16.05 19.43 15.41
N ASN A 11 16.84 19.21 14.35
CA ASN A 11 17.38 17.90 14.03
C ASN A 11 18.12 17.26 15.21
N ASP A 12 18.88 18.05 15.97
CA ASP A 12 19.64 17.57 17.13
C ASP A 12 18.73 17.05 18.24
N ILE A 13 17.68 17.80 18.60
CA ILE A 13 16.73 17.37 19.63
C ILE A 13 15.93 16.15 19.18
N LEU A 14 15.47 16.13 17.92
CA LEU A 14 14.74 14.99 17.37
C LEU A 14 15.60 13.72 17.32
N GLN A 15 16.87 13.83 16.91
CA GLN A 15 17.79 12.68 16.89
C GLN A 15 18.01 12.06 18.27
N ILE A 16 17.97 12.86 19.33
CA ILE A 16 18.09 12.39 20.72
C ILE A 16 16.75 11.83 21.23
N ALA A 17 15.62 12.48 20.92
CA ALA A 17 14.31 12.12 21.46
C ALA A 17 13.66 10.91 20.76
N ILE A 18 13.92 10.70 19.46
CA ILE A 18 13.33 9.60 18.68
C ILE A 18 13.67 8.22 19.26
N PRO A 19 14.95 7.86 19.53
CA PRO A 19 15.27 6.55 20.12
C PRO A 19 14.50 6.27 21.42
N GLU A 20 14.41 7.27 22.29
CA GLU A 20 13.69 7.18 23.55
C GLU A 20 12.18 6.99 23.33
N MET A 21 11.58 7.78 22.41
CA MET A 21 10.18 7.63 22.03
C MET A 21 9.88 6.24 21.46
N LEU A 22 10.74 5.68 20.61
CA LEU A 22 10.56 4.34 20.03
C LEU A 22 10.65 3.25 21.11
N SER A 23 11.59 3.38 22.04
CA SER A 23 11.73 2.49 23.20
C SER A 23 10.47 2.52 24.08
N GLN A 24 9.94 3.71 24.40
CA GLN A 24 8.73 3.88 25.21
C GLN A 24 7.46 3.38 24.52
N THR A 25 7.39 3.48 23.20
CA THR A 25 6.22 3.07 22.41
C THR A 25 6.28 1.61 21.96
N GLY A 26 7.43 0.94 22.14
CA GLY A 26 7.66 -0.44 21.71
C GLY A 26 7.78 -0.59 20.20
N ILE A 27 8.19 0.46 19.48
CA ILE A 27 8.38 0.44 18.03
C ILE A 27 9.79 -0.04 17.71
N THR A 28 9.90 -1.09 16.91
CA THR A 28 11.18 -1.63 16.42
C THR A 28 11.85 -0.72 15.40
N GLY A 29 13.18 -0.82 15.25
CA GLY A 29 13.94 -0.09 14.24
C GLY A 29 13.42 -0.31 12.81
N ARG A 30 13.02 -1.54 12.47
CA ARG A 30 12.43 -1.86 11.16
C ARG A 30 11.07 -1.21 10.93
N GLN A 31 10.18 -1.20 11.94
CA GLN A 31 8.89 -0.50 11.85
C GLN A 31 9.10 1.00 11.65
N PHE A 32 10.05 1.59 12.38
CA PHE A 32 10.41 2.99 12.21
C PHE A 32 10.97 3.28 10.82
N ALA A 33 11.86 2.44 10.30
CA ALA A 33 12.40 2.56 8.94
C ALA A 33 11.28 2.56 7.89
N HIS A 34 10.31 1.65 7.98
CA HIS A 34 9.15 1.63 7.08
C HIS A 34 8.27 2.89 7.19
N LEU A 35 8.23 3.57 8.33
CA LEU A 35 7.53 4.85 8.47
C LEU A 35 8.30 5.97 7.77
N LEU A 36 9.63 6.02 7.95
CA LEU A 36 10.49 6.98 7.26
C LEU A 36 10.41 6.81 5.74
N ILE A 37 10.48 5.56 5.25
CA ILE A 37 10.34 5.25 3.82
C ILE A 37 9.01 5.74 3.30
N ARG A 38 7.90 5.49 4.01
CA ARG A 38 6.57 5.97 3.61
C ARG A 38 6.50 7.49 3.55
N ALA A 39 7.01 8.19 4.56
CA ALA A 39 7.07 9.64 4.57
C ALA A 39 7.89 10.19 3.38
N HIS A 40 9.01 9.53 3.05
CA HIS A 40 9.86 9.89 1.92
C HIS A 40 9.18 9.62 0.57
N GLN A 41 8.49 8.48 0.42
CA GLN A 41 7.68 8.20 -0.77
C GLN A 41 6.56 9.23 -0.95
N GLU A 42 5.91 9.65 0.13
CA GLU A 42 4.85 10.66 0.10
C GLU A 42 5.40 12.04 -0.30
N SER A 43 6.55 12.46 0.25
CA SER A 43 7.16 13.75 -0.08
C SER A 43 7.67 13.84 -1.52
N LEU A 44 8.08 12.71 -2.11
CA LEU A 44 8.51 12.62 -3.50
C LEU A 44 7.37 12.25 -4.47
N GLN A 45 6.13 12.10 -4.00
CA GLN A 45 5.02 11.58 -4.82
C GLN A 45 5.37 10.27 -5.54
N ASN A 46 6.13 9.40 -4.85
CA ASN A 46 6.64 8.12 -5.34
C ASN A 46 7.55 8.20 -6.58
N HIS A 47 8.10 9.37 -6.90
CA HIS A 47 9.00 9.54 -8.05
C HIS A 47 10.46 9.29 -7.67
N PHE A 48 11.02 8.21 -8.21
CA PHE A 48 12.43 7.81 -8.04
C PHE A 48 13.09 7.62 -9.42
N PRO A 49 13.44 8.70 -10.13
CA PRO A 49 13.84 8.64 -11.54
C PRO A 49 15.12 7.83 -11.76
N ASP A 50 16.03 7.78 -10.81
CA ASP A 50 17.27 7.00 -10.94
C ASP A 50 17.00 5.49 -10.83
N LEU A 51 16.11 5.06 -9.93
CA LEU A 51 15.66 3.67 -9.85
C LEU A 51 14.88 3.26 -11.12
N GLU A 52 14.05 4.18 -11.65
CA GLU A 52 13.35 3.95 -12.92
C GLU A 52 14.34 3.80 -14.07
N ARG A 53 15.34 4.68 -14.16
CA ARG A 53 16.36 4.65 -15.21
C ARG A 53 17.16 3.34 -15.17
N ALA A 54 17.65 2.95 -14.00
CA ALA A 54 18.40 1.71 -13.82
C ALA A 54 17.59 0.48 -14.27
N ALA A 55 16.31 0.42 -13.88
CA ALA A 55 15.44 -0.69 -14.28
C ALA A 55 15.15 -0.70 -15.80
N GLU A 56 14.97 0.47 -16.40
CA GLU A 56 14.74 0.59 -17.84
C GLU A 56 15.97 0.28 -18.69
N GLU A 57 17.18 0.57 -18.19
CA GLU A 57 18.45 0.20 -18.81
C GLU A 57 18.66 -1.32 -18.80
N VAL A 58 18.37 -1.99 -17.69
CA VAL A 58 18.46 -3.46 -17.58
C VAL A 58 17.37 -4.16 -18.38
N GLY A 59 16.12 -3.71 -18.28
CA GLY A 59 14.98 -4.32 -18.97
C GLY A 59 14.83 -3.91 -20.43
N LEU A 60 15.64 -2.96 -20.91
CA LEU A 60 15.55 -2.35 -22.24
C LEU A 60 14.15 -1.83 -22.57
N LYS A 61 13.44 -1.33 -21.55
CA LYS A 61 12.05 -0.85 -21.63
C LYS A 61 11.07 -1.86 -22.24
N ARG A 62 11.38 -3.16 -22.18
CA ARG A 62 10.50 -4.22 -22.69
C ARG A 62 9.34 -4.44 -21.72
N LEU A 63 8.13 -4.43 -22.26
CA LEU A 63 6.94 -4.89 -21.54
C LEU A 63 6.82 -6.41 -21.71
N ASN A 64 6.13 -7.08 -20.78
CA ASN A 64 5.79 -8.51 -20.85
C ASN A 64 6.98 -9.47 -20.79
N LEU A 65 8.07 -9.09 -20.10
CA LEU A 65 9.22 -9.98 -19.85
C LEU A 65 8.74 -11.34 -19.34
N SER A 66 9.19 -12.42 -19.99
CA SER A 66 8.90 -13.79 -19.56
C SER A 66 9.72 -14.16 -18.31
N VAL A 67 9.50 -15.35 -17.76
CA VAL A 67 10.34 -15.84 -16.66
C VAL A 67 11.75 -16.11 -17.18
N GLU A 68 11.85 -16.66 -18.39
CA GLU A 68 13.08 -16.96 -19.10
C GLU A 68 13.88 -15.67 -19.37
N ASP A 69 13.23 -14.60 -19.87
CA ASP A 69 13.87 -13.29 -20.02
C ASP A 69 14.53 -12.80 -18.72
N LEU A 70 13.87 -12.99 -17.56
CA LEU A 70 14.39 -12.56 -16.27
C LEU A 70 15.52 -13.47 -15.77
N ILE A 71 15.47 -14.77 -16.05
CA ILE A 71 16.57 -15.69 -15.74
C ILE A 71 17.78 -15.34 -16.60
N ASP A 72 17.60 -15.04 -17.89
CA ASP A 72 18.66 -14.63 -18.79
C ASP A 72 19.30 -13.31 -18.32
N ILE A 73 18.49 -12.30 -17.97
CA ILE A 73 18.99 -11.05 -17.36
C ILE A 73 19.78 -11.34 -16.08
N ALA A 74 19.28 -12.23 -15.21
CA ALA A 74 19.98 -12.58 -13.98
C ALA A 74 21.35 -13.23 -14.28
N ASN A 75 21.40 -14.18 -15.22
CA ASN A 75 22.62 -14.87 -15.62
C ASN A 75 23.65 -13.89 -16.23
N ASP A 76 23.21 -12.95 -17.07
CA ASP A 76 24.07 -11.93 -17.67
C ASP A 76 24.71 -11.01 -16.60
N LEU A 77 24.05 -10.86 -15.44
CA LEU A 77 24.55 -10.13 -14.27
C LEU A 77 25.41 -10.99 -13.33
N GLY A 78 25.74 -12.22 -13.74
CA GLY A 78 26.51 -13.17 -12.96
C GLY A 78 25.73 -13.82 -11.81
N LEU A 79 24.40 -13.73 -11.81
CA LEU A 79 23.56 -14.40 -10.82
C LEU A 79 23.30 -15.85 -11.25
N SER A 80 23.34 -16.78 -10.31
CA SER A 80 22.95 -18.17 -10.56
C SER A 80 21.60 -18.48 -9.92
N VAL A 81 20.69 -19.09 -10.67
CA VAL A 81 19.35 -19.45 -10.18
C VAL A 81 19.29 -20.94 -9.84
N ARG A 82 18.87 -21.27 -8.62
CA ARG A 82 18.72 -22.64 -8.13
C ARG A 82 17.32 -22.89 -7.58
N TRP A 83 16.77 -24.06 -7.85
CA TRP A 83 15.47 -24.48 -7.35
C TRP A 83 15.60 -25.30 -6.06
N VAL A 84 14.71 -25.05 -5.10
CA VAL A 84 14.68 -25.76 -3.81
C VAL A 84 13.26 -26.16 -3.43
N ASN A 85 13.11 -27.34 -2.83
CA ASN A 85 11.81 -27.83 -2.35
C ASN A 85 11.49 -27.42 -0.91
N ARG A 86 12.51 -27.06 -0.13
CA ARG A 86 12.36 -26.56 1.24
C ARG A 86 13.41 -25.50 1.48
N THR A 87 13.02 -24.41 2.14
CA THR A 87 13.94 -23.37 2.57
C THR A 87 14.81 -23.88 3.74
N PRO A 88 16.07 -23.42 3.87
CA PRO A 88 16.95 -23.84 4.95
C PRO A 88 16.34 -23.60 6.33
N LYS A 89 16.65 -24.46 7.31
CA LYS A 89 16.19 -24.28 8.70
C LYS A 89 16.63 -22.94 9.27
N ASP A 90 17.85 -22.51 9.00
CA ASP A 90 18.36 -21.22 9.48
C ASP A 90 17.50 -20.04 8.99
N VAL A 91 16.95 -20.10 7.77
CA VAL A 91 16.00 -19.07 7.26
C VAL A 91 14.67 -19.13 8.01
N VAL A 92 14.23 -20.32 8.41
CA VAL A 92 12.98 -20.53 9.15
C VAL A 92 13.14 -20.06 10.61
N ASP A 93 14.29 -20.33 11.21
CA ASP A 93 14.62 -19.99 12.60
C ASP A 93 14.87 -18.48 12.77
N GLU A 94 15.57 -17.83 11.83
CA GLU A 94 15.79 -16.37 11.82
C GLU A 94 14.49 -15.56 11.64
N LEU A 95 13.44 -16.15 11.05
CA LEU A 95 12.22 -15.44 10.66
C LEU A 95 10.96 -15.86 11.47
N GLY A 96 11.10 -16.73 12.48
CA GLY A 96 10.01 -17.07 13.41
C GLY A 96 8.69 -17.45 12.73
N VAL A 97 8.73 -18.32 11.71
CA VAL A 97 7.61 -18.52 10.77
C VAL A 97 6.39 -19.21 11.43
N ASN A 98 5.22 -18.55 11.40
CA ASN A 98 3.91 -19.14 11.72
C ASN A 98 3.34 -19.90 10.50
N ALA A 99 2.47 -20.90 10.71
CA ALA A 99 2.00 -21.88 9.72
C ALA A 99 1.26 -21.33 8.47
N LYS A 100 1.05 -20.01 8.36
CA LYS A 100 0.43 -19.32 7.20
C LYS A 100 1.40 -18.42 6.42
N GLN A 101 2.69 -18.49 6.69
CA GLN A 101 3.73 -17.76 5.96
C GLN A 101 4.59 -18.73 5.15
N LEU A 102 4.92 -18.33 3.92
CA LEU A 102 5.67 -19.10 2.95
C LEU A 102 6.88 -18.29 2.49
N VAL A 103 8.08 -18.80 2.72
CA VAL A 103 9.29 -18.24 2.10
C VAL A 103 9.31 -18.68 0.63
N THR A 104 9.26 -17.70 -0.27
CA THR A 104 9.20 -17.95 -1.72
C THR A 104 10.58 -18.04 -2.35
N SER A 105 11.53 -17.25 -1.85
CA SER A 105 12.90 -17.23 -2.37
C SER A 105 13.85 -16.55 -1.39
N PHE A 106 15.15 -16.76 -1.59
CA PHE A 106 16.19 -16.00 -0.89
C PHE A 106 17.42 -15.82 -1.78
N PHE A 107 18.18 -14.76 -1.49
CA PHE A 107 19.48 -14.46 -2.08
C PHE A 107 20.59 -14.86 -1.12
N GLU A 108 21.54 -15.65 -1.63
CA GLU A 108 22.78 -16.01 -0.96
C GLU A 108 23.96 -15.32 -1.65
N PRO A 109 24.65 -14.40 -0.95
CA PRO A 109 25.85 -13.76 -1.45
C PRO A 109 26.93 -14.80 -1.85
N PRO A 110 27.75 -14.54 -2.88
CA PRO A 110 27.83 -13.29 -3.65
C PRO A 110 26.87 -13.21 -4.85
N GLY A 111 26.04 -14.21 -5.13
CA GLY A 111 25.28 -14.21 -6.38
C GLY A 111 24.33 -15.38 -6.65
N THR A 112 23.87 -16.12 -5.64
CA THR A 112 22.95 -17.26 -5.87
C THR A 112 21.55 -16.92 -5.42
N ILE A 113 20.58 -17.03 -6.34
CA ILE A 113 19.15 -16.92 -6.05
C ILE A 113 18.59 -18.32 -5.88
N TYR A 114 18.01 -18.59 -4.72
CA TYR A 114 17.26 -19.82 -4.46
C TYR A 114 15.76 -19.56 -4.56
N LEU A 115 15.10 -20.28 -5.44
CA LEU A 115 13.66 -20.19 -5.69
C LEU A 115 12.96 -21.45 -5.17
N ASN A 116 11.90 -21.25 -4.40
CA ASN A 116 11.06 -22.36 -3.97
C ASN A 116 10.30 -22.93 -5.17
N GLU A 117 10.30 -24.25 -5.34
CA GLU A 117 9.61 -24.94 -6.44
C GLU A 117 8.12 -24.60 -6.53
N ILE A 118 7.49 -24.21 -5.42
CA ILE A 118 6.10 -23.74 -5.42
C ILE A 118 5.87 -22.56 -6.38
N LEU A 119 6.90 -21.74 -6.63
CA LEU A 119 6.82 -20.59 -7.54
C LEU A 119 6.58 -20.99 -9.00
N LYS A 120 6.84 -22.24 -9.39
CA LYS A 120 6.52 -22.75 -10.74
C LYS A 120 5.02 -22.66 -11.03
N ALA A 121 4.17 -22.80 -10.01
CA ALA A 121 2.71 -22.65 -10.13
C ALA A 121 2.24 -21.17 -10.10
N TYR A 122 3.13 -20.24 -9.75
CA TYR A 122 2.81 -18.81 -9.57
C TYR A 122 3.75 -17.92 -10.39
N PRO A 123 3.68 -17.95 -11.73
CA PRO A 123 4.63 -17.27 -12.61
C PRO A 123 4.70 -15.76 -12.39
N THR A 124 3.59 -15.10 -12.06
CA THR A 124 3.58 -13.66 -11.76
C THR A 124 4.37 -13.31 -10.49
N ARG A 125 4.40 -14.22 -9.50
CA ARG A 125 5.18 -14.06 -8.27
C ARG A 125 6.65 -14.38 -8.54
N LEU A 126 6.92 -15.44 -9.30
CA LEU A 126 8.27 -15.80 -9.74
C LEU A 126 8.96 -14.63 -10.46
N LYS A 127 8.27 -13.99 -11.41
CA LYS A 127 8.78 -12.79 -12.09
C LYS A 127 9.13 -11.67 -11.12
N TYR A 128 8.27 -11.44 -10.12
CA TYR A 128 8.51 -10.42 -9.11
C TYR A 128 9.73 -10.74 -8.25
N ASP A 129 9.86 -11.97 -7.77
CA ASP A 129 10.98 -12.38 -6.91
C ASP A 129 12.32 -12.27 -7.67
N LEU A 130 12.38 -12.74 -8.92
CA LEU A 130 13.55 -12.56 -9.79
C LEU A 130 13.89 -11.08 -10.00
N ALA A 131 12.91 -10.26 -10.34
CA ALA A 131 13.09 -8.83 -10.59
C ALA A 131 13.59 -8.09 -9.34
N VAL A 132 13.17 -8.49 -8.13
CA VAL A 132 13.68 -7.92 -6.87
C VAL A 132 15.16 -8.24 -6.69
N TYR A 133 15.59 -9.48 -6.95
CA TYR A 133 17.01 -9.83 -6.81
C TYR A 133 17.89 -9.24 -7.90
N ILE A 134 17.39 -9.08 -9.13
CA ILE A 134 18.06 -8.31 -10.18
C ILE A 134 18.27 -6.87 -9.70
N GLY A 135 17.23 -6.23 -9.16
CA GLY A 135 17.33 -4.90 -8.57
C GLY A 135 18.33 -4.85 -7.42
N HIS A 136 18.30 -5.84 -6.54
CA HIS A 136 19.26 -5.94 -5.43
C HIS A 136 20.71 -5.99 -5.93
N ARG A 137 20.98 -6.81 -6.95
CA ARG A 137 22.30 -6.99 -7.57
C ARG A 137 22.82 -5.73 -8.25
N ILE A 138 21.94 -4.96 -8.89
CA ILE A 138 22.29 -3.73 -9.61
C ILE A 138 22.53 -2.56 -8.66
N LEU A 139 21.70 -2.45 -7.62
CA LEU A 139 21.69 -1.29 -6.73
C LEU A 139 22.64 -1.45 -5.53
N HIS A 140 22.93 -2.69 -5.12
CA HIS A 140 23.70 -3.00 -3.91
C HIS A 140 24.93 -3.86 -4.22
N SER A 141 25.96 -3.76 -3.39
CA SER A 141 27.23 -4.50 -3.54
C SER A 141 27.09 -6.00 -3.29
N GLU A 142 27.99 -6.81 -3.88
CA GLU A 142 28.01 -8.28 -3.80
C GLU A 142 28.12 -8.86 -2.39
N GLU A 143 28.70 -8.10 -1.45
CA GLU A 143 28.79 -8.44 -0.03
C GLU A 143 27.49 -8.15 0.74
N GLY A 144 26.37 -8.00 0.02
CA GLY A 144 25.05 -7.69 0.57
C GLY A 144 24.57 -8.71 1.60
N LEU A 145 23.71 -8.25 2.51
CA LEU A 145 23.05 -9.12 3.48
C LEU A 145 22.09 -10.07 2.75
N LYS A 146 21.90 -11.26 3.32
CA LYS A 146 20.92 -12.27 2.88
C LYS A 146 19.53 -11.62 2.75
N SER A 147 18.98 -11.59 1.54
CA SER A 147 17.65 -11.03 1.27
C SER A 147 16.64 -12.15 1.09
N VAL A 148 15.56 -12.14 1.88
CA VAL A 148 14.55 -13.20 1.89
C VAL A 148 13.19 -12.64 1.49
N LEU A 149 12.55 -13.26 0.51
CA LEU A 149 11.19 -12.94 0.11
C LEU A 149 10.21 -13.99 0.61
N SER A 150 9.11 -13.50 1.17
CA SER A 150 8.03 -14.33 1.68
C SER A 150 6.66 -13.81 1.28
N VAL A 151 5.69 -14.72 1.33
CA VAL A 151 4.25 -14.52 1.11
C VAL A 151 3.53 -14.95 2.38
N GLY A 152 2.32 -14.41 2.57
CA GLY A 152 1.49 -14.76 3.70
C GLY A 152 1.63 -13.78 4.84
N HIS A 153 1.22 -14.25 6.01
CA HIS A 153 1.12 -13.43 7.21
C HIS A 153 2.51 -13.01 7.70
N GLN A 154 3.08 -12.01 7.04
CA GLN A 154 4.00 -11.12 7.72
C GLN A 154 3.15 -10.42 8.76
N ASN A 155 3.29 -10.85 10.01
CA ASN A 155 3.33 -9.90 11.08
C ASN A 155 4.49 -8.96 10.75
N SER A 156 4.24 -7.97 9.88
CA SER A 156 5.19 -6.91 9.63
C SER A 156 5.58 -6.24 10.95
N TRP A 157 4.72 -6.37 11.98
CA TRP A 157 4.72 -5.57 13.20
C TRP A 157 4.59 -6.40 14.49
N ASP A 158 4.77 -7.71 14.44
CA ASP A 158 4.69 -8.55 15.64
C ASP A 158 5.87 -9.52 15.59
N ASP A 159 7.00 -9.06 16.12
CA ASP A 159 8.04 -9.94 16.63
C ASP A 159 7.73 -10.21 18.11
N SER A 160 6.59 -10.85 18.36
CA SER A 160 6.29 -11.39 19.68
C SER A 160 6.76 -12.84 19.71
N THR A 161 8.08 -13.06 19.69
CA THR A 161 8.72 -14.15 20.45
C THR A 161 10.25 -14.04 20.46
N GLN A 162 10.77 -13.54 21.59
CA GLN A 162 11.94 -14.08 22.29
C GLN A 162 13.17 -14.44 21.43
N ASN A 163 13.98 -13.45 21.06
CA ASN A 163 15.36 -13.31 21.53
C ASN A 163 16.02 -12.05 20.95
N GLN A 164 16.53 -11.21 21.86
CA GLN A 164 17.24 -9.93 21.61
C GLN A 164 16.36 -8.77 21.12
N SER A 165 15.41 -8.36 21.98
CA SER A 165 14.86 -7.01 21.96
C SER A 165 15.94 -5.99 22.33
N SER A 166 16.78 -5.58 21.37
CA SER A 166 17.43 -4.29 21.50
C SER A 166 16.41 -3.23 21.07
N SER A 167 15.93 -2.44 22.02
CA SER A 167 15.20 -1.19 21.75
C SER A 167 16.11 -0.12 21.12
N ALA A 168 17.39 -0.45 20.93
CA ALA A 168 18.35 0.39 20.23
C ALA A 168 18.03 0.38 18.72
N LEU A 169 17.89 1.57 18.14
CA LEU A 169 17.86 1.77 16.69
C LEU A 169 19.11 1.14 16.06
N ASN A 170 18.96 -0.05 15.50
CA ASN A 170 20.03 -0.69 14.73
C ASN A 170 20.05 -0.07 13.32
N SER A 171 21.16 0.59 12.97
CA SER A 171 21.35 1.19 11.64
C SER A 171 21.27 0.15 10.51
N GLN A 172 21.58 -1.12 10.81
CA GLN A 172 21.49 -2.22 9.86
C GLN A 172 20.05 -2.56 9.47
N ASP A 173 19.09 -2.47 10.39
CA ASP A 173 17.67 -2.72 10.10
C ASP A 173 17.09 -1.64 9.20
N ILE A 174 17.49 -0.39 9.44
CA ILE A 174 17.09 0.76 8.62
C ILE A 174 17.65 0.60 7.20
N LEU A 175 18.94 0.27 7.10
CA LEU A 175 19.59 0.05 5.82
C LEU A 175 18.93 -1.11 5.06
N GLN A 176 18.65 -2.23 5.73
CA GLN A 176 17.99 -3.36 5.08
C GLN A 176 16.58 -3.00 4.58
N ALA A 177 15.78 -2.32 5.39
CA ALA A 177 14.45 -1.87 4.99
C ALA A 177 14.50 -0.91 3.77
N TRP A 178 15.50 -0.02 3.72
CA TRP A 178 15.73 0.86 2.58
C TRP A 178 16.10 0.07 1.31
N ARG A 179 17.05 -0.87 1.42
CA ARG A 179 17.47 -1.74 0.31
C ARG A 179 16.33 -2.60 -0.23
N ASP A 180 15.50 -3.14 0.67
CA ASP A 180 14.30 -3.91 0.31
C ASP A 180 13.31 -3.03 -0.46
N PHE A 181 13.12 -1.78 -0.03
CA PHE A 181 12.29 -0.80 -0.72
C PHE A 181 12.83 -0.50 -2.14
N GLU A 182 14.10 -0.14 -2.27
CA GLU A 182 14.71 0.19 -3.57
C GLU A 182 14.63 -0.98 -4.55
N SER A 183 14.95 -2.19 -4.09
CA SER A 183 14.89 -3.41 -4.90
C SER A 183 13.45 -3.75 -5.33
N SER A 184 12.47 -3.54 -4.44
CA SER A 184 11.03 -3.69 -4.73
C SER A 184 10.52 -2.65 -5.72
N PHE A 185 10.96 -1.39 -5.60
CA PHE A 185 10.61 -0.33 -6.54
C PHE A 185 11.20 -0.61 -7.93
N PHE A 186 12.49 -0.97 -7.98
CA PHE A 186 13.19 -1.38 -9.20
C PHE A 186 12.45 -2.53 -9.88
N ALA A 187 12.05 -3.58 -9.14
CA ALA A 187 11.32 -4.71 -9.71
C ALA A 187 10.01 -4.28 -10.39
N GLY A 188 9.28 -3.34 -9.79
CA GLY A 188 8.09 -2.75 -10.40
C GLY A 188 8.41 -1.99 -11.69
N ALA A 189 9.50 -1.22 -11.71
CA ALA A 189 9.93 -0.48 -12.90
C ALA A 189 10.47 -1.40 -14.01
N LEU A 190 11.14 -2.50 -13.67
CA LEU A 190 11.65 -3.50 -14.61
C LEU A 190 10.50 -4.24 -15.30
N LEU A 191 9.52 -4.71 -14.52
CA LEU A 191 8.37 -5.47 -15.03
C LEU A 191 7.34 -4.59 -15.74
N CYS A 192 7.27 -3.31 -15.37
CA CYS A 192 6.32 -2.34 -15.89
C CYS A 192 7.04 -1.01 -16.17
N PRO A 193 7.87 -0.94 -17.24
CA PRO A 193 8.62 0.25 -17.63
C PRO A 193 7.70 1.45 -17.87
N LYS A 194 8.16 2.65 -17.53
CA LYS A 194 7.30 3.83 -17.34
C LYS A 194 6.47 4.17 -18.56
N VAL A 195 7.13 4.40 -19.69
CA VAL A 195 6.46 4.85 -20.92
C VAL A 195 5.58 3.75 -21.52
N PRO A 196 6.05 2.51 -21.74
CA PRO A 196 5.21 1.44 -22.30
C PRO A 196 4.03 1.08 -21.40
N PHE A 197 4.23 1.01 -20.08
CA PHE A 197 3.15 0.68 -19.16
C PHE A 197 2.11 1.80 -19.06
N ARG A 198 2.53 3.07 -19.04
CA ARG A 198 1.61 4.21 -19.11
C ARG A 198 0.76 4.17 -20.39
N GLN A 199 1.36 3.94 -21.55
CA GLN A 199 0.61 3.82 -22.81
C GLN A 199 -0.40 2.66 -22.77
N LEU A 200 -0.06 1.56 -22.13
CA LEU A 200 -0.99 0.44 -21.94
C LEU A 200 -2.16 0.84 -21.02
N LEU A 201 -1.88 1.55 -19.93
CA LEU A 201 -2.91 2.05 -19.01
C LEU A 201 -3.86 3.03 -19.71
N ASP A 202 -3.32 3.99 -20.45
CA ASP A 202 -4.11 4.97 -21.20
C ASP A 202 -5.05 4.27 -22.21
N ARG A 203 -4.55 3.27 -22.95
CA ARG A 203 -5.37 2.50 -23.90
C ARG A 203 -6.43 1.62 -23.24
N SER A 204 -6.25 1.31 -21.96
CA SER A 204 -7.12 0.40 -21.22
C SER A 204 -7.99 1.14 -20.19
N GLY A 205 -7.96 2.48 -20.16
CA GLY A 205 -8.71 3.29 -19.20
C GLY A 205 -8.34 3.02 -17.74
N TYR A 206 -7.07 2.70 -17.47
CA TYR A 206 -6.54 2.40 -16.13
C TYR A 206 -7.23 1.23 -15.40
N GLU A 207 -7.79 0.27 -16.14
CA GLU A 207 -8.34 -0.96 -15.58
C GLU A 207 -7.29 -1.84 -14.88
N ILE A 208 -7.67 -2.49 -13.77
CA ILE A 208 -6.77 -3.40 -13.04
C ILE A 208 -6.36 -4.60 -13.92
N ASP A 209 -7.26 -5.07 -14.78
CA ASP A 209 -7.08 -6.23 -15.65
C ASP A 209 -5.87 -6.16 -16.60
N VAL A 210 -5.28 -4.97 -16.80
CA VAL A 210 -4.00 -4.82 -17.52
C VAL A 210 -2.90 -5.71 -16.94
N HIS A 211 -2.97 -6.05 -15.64
CA HIS A 211 -2.00 -6.94 -15.00
C HIS A 211 -1.92 -8.31 -15.71
N LYS A 212 -3.04 -8.81 -16.25
CA LYS A 212 -3.11 -10.08 -17.00
C LYS A 212 -2.36 -9.97 -18.32
N ARG A 213 -2.51 -8.84 -19.01
CA ARG A 213 -1.83 -8.56 -20.29
C ARG A 213 -0.32 -8.45 -20.12
N VAL A 214 0.13 -7.87 -19.00
CA VAL A 214 1.55 -7.74 -18.66
C VAL A 214 2.14 -9.03 -18.07
N GLY A 215 1.27 -9.90 -17.55
CA GLY A 215 1.68 -11.12 -16.86
C GLY A 215 2.37 -10.84 -15.53
N VAL A 216 1.84 -9.87 -14.76
CA VAL A 216 2.27 -9.53 -13.39
C VAL A 216 1.12 -9.67 -12.40
N SER A 217 1.43 -9.68 -11.11
CA SER A 217 0.37 -9.69 -10.10
C SER A 217 -0.39 -8.35 -10.10
N PRO A 218 -1.69 -8.34 -9.76
CA PRO A 218 -2.45 -7.10 -9.57
C PRO A 218 -1.75 -6.11 -8.63
N SER A 219 -1.08 -6.58 -7.57
CA SER A 219 -0.33 -5.71 -6.64
C SER A 219 0.83 -4.96 -7.30
N VAL A 220 1.54 -5.60 -8.23
CA VAL A 220 2.62 -4.92 -8.99
C VAL A 220 2.02 -3.89 -9.94
N ALA A 221 0.98 -4.26 -10.70
CA ALA A 221 0.32 -3.36 -11.64
C ALA A 221 -0.27 -2.12 -10.92
N MET A 222 -1.02 -2.33 -9.83
CA MET A 222 -1.67 -1.26 -9.08
C MET A 222 -0.66 -0.34 -8.39
N ARG A 223 0.41 -0.88 -7.79
CA ARG A 223 1.49 -0.04 -7.23
C ARG A 223 2.19 0.77 -8.32
N ARG A 224 2.39 0.19 -9.51
CA ARG A 224 3.02 0.90 -10.62
C ARG A 224 2.12 1.99 -11.20
N MET A 225 0.79 1.78 -11.24
CA MET A 225 -0.17 2.81 -11.67
C MET A 225 0.00 4.13 -10.90
N THR A 226 0.27 4.06 -9.59
CA THR A 226 0.37 5.27 -8.74
C THR A 226 1.56 6.17 -9.03
N VAL A 227 2.54 5.71 -9.83
CA VAL A 227 3.77 6.45 -10.15
C VAL A 227 3.91 6.75 -11.65
N VAL A 228 3.31 5.93 -12.52
CA VAL A 228 3.38 6.14 -13.98
C VAL A 228 2.21 6.96 -14.54
N SER A 229 1.12 7.07 -13.78
CA SER A 229 -0.02 7.91 -14.12
C SER A 229 0.40 9.38 -14.24
N PRO A 230 -0.12 10.14 -15.22
CA PRO A 230 0.09 11.58 -15.29
C PRO A 230 -0.64 12.33 -14.18
N TYR A 231 -1.71 11.76 -13.62
CA TYR A 231 -2.39 12.29 -12.45
C TYR A 231 -1.63 11.85 -11.18
N PRO A 232 -1.20 12.75 -10.26
CA PRO A 232 -0.31 12.39 -9.14
C PRO A 232 -1.06 12.01 -7.85
N HIS A 233 -2.36 12.32 -7.75
CA HIS A 233 -3.10 12.21 -6.49
C HIS A 233 -3.67 10.80 -6.25
N TRP A 234 -2.77 9.82 -6.16
CA TRP A 234 -3.10 8.41 -5.92
C TRP A 234 -2.86 7.96 -4.50
N HIS A 235 -3.54 6.88 -4.12
CA HIS A 235 -3.21 6.06 -2.97
C HIS A 235 -3.31 4.57 -3.33
N TYR A 236 -2.60 3.75 -2.58
CA TYR A 236 -2.63 2.29 -2.70
C TYR A 236 -2.60 1.65 -1.32
N PHE A 237 -3.45 0.65 -1.14
CA PHE A 237 -3.55 -0.17 0.07
C PHE A 237 -3.51 -1.65 -0.27
N ASP A 238 -2.74 -2.41 0.50
CA ASP A 238 -2.67 -3.86 0.46
C ASP A 238 -3.06 -4.40 1.83
N ALA A 239 -4.30 -4.87 1.98
CA ALA A 239 -4.87 -5.23 3.28
C ALA A 239 -5.01 -6.75 3.45
N TYR A 240 -4.72 -7.22 4.66
CA TYR A 240 -4.89 -8.58 5.12
C TYR A 240 -5.86 -8.59 6.32
N GLY A 241 -7.03 -9.19 6.18
CA GLY A 241 -8.02 -9.28 7.28
C GLY A 241 -8.36 -7.93 7.96
N PRO A 242 -9.17 -7.94 9.03
CA PRO A 242 -9.49 -6.73 9.78
C PRO A 242 -8.25 -6.10 10.42
N GLY A 243 -7.99 -4.82 10.13
CA GLY A 243 -7.00 -4.00 10.83
C GLY A 243 -5.52 -4.20 10.46
N LYS A 244 -5.17 -4.90 9.37
CA LYS A 244 -3.76 -5.06 8.92
C LYS A 244 -3.55 -4.71 7.45
N LEU A 245 -2.45 -4.01 7.16
CA LEU A 245 -2.09 -3.38 5.88
C LEU A 245 -0.62 -3.73 5.73
N LYS A 246 -0.32 -4.50 4.69
CA LYS A 246 1.02 -4.92 4.34
C LYS A 246 1.79 -3.80 3.67
N ALA A 247 1.14 -3.05 2.80
CA ALA A 247 1.75 -1.96 2.06
C ALA A 247 0.77 -0.80 1.91
N VAL A 248 1.30 0.42 2.03
CA VAL A 248 0.52 1.66 1.96
C VAL A 248 1.32 2.73 1.25
N TYR A 249 0.68 3.41 0.31
CA TYR A 249 1.17 4.62 -0.33
C TYR A 249 0.04 5.66 -0.40
N ARG A 250 0.34 6.94 -0.13
CA ARG A 250 -0.66 8.02 0.02
C ARG A 250 -0.20 9.32 -0.64
N GLY A 251 0.05 9.29 -1.95
CA GLY A 251 0.45 10.47 -2.74
C GLY A 251 -0.57 11.61 -2.76
N ASN A 252 -1.82 11.34 -2.41
CA ASN A 252 -2.87 12.33 -2.24
C ASN A 252 -3.05 12.85 -0.80
N GLY A 253 -2.24 12.37 0.16
CA GLY A 253 -2.36 12.76 1.57
C GLY A 253 -3.59 12.19 2.29
N ILE A 254 -4.28 11.19 1.72
CA ILE A 254 -5.43 10.57 2.38
C ILE A 254 -5.02 10.08 3.79
N PRO A 255 -5.82 10.34 4.84
CA PRO A 255 -5.57 9.75 6.15
C PRO A 255 -5.52 8.23 6.06
N LEU A 256 -4.72 7.60 6.91
CA LEU A 256 -4.79 6.15 7.03
C LEU A 256 -6.13 5.74 7.63
N PRO A 257 -6.71 4.62 7.17
CA PRO A 257 -7.89 4.06 7.81
C PRO A 257 -7.60 3.58 9.26
N TRP A 258 -6.33 3.49 9.65
CA TRP A 258 -5.88 3.19 11.01
C TRP A 258 -4.44 3.66 11.26
N GLY A 259 -4.07 3.93 12.52
CA GLY A 259 -2.71 4.30 12.89
C GLY A 259 -1.77 3.10 12.76
N ASN A 260 -0.61 3.27 12.11
CA ASN A 260 0.31 2.18 11.74
C ASN A 260 1.04 1.47 12.92
N MET A 261 0.43 1.32 14.09
CA MET A 261 1.12 0.75 15.26
C MET A 261 0.23 -0.11 16.18
N ARG A 262 -1.10 -0.01 16.12
CA ARG A 262 -2.03 -0.85 16.91
C ARG A 262 -3.34 -1.06 16.13
N MET A 263 -4.04 -2.16 16.41
CA MET A 263 -5.44 -2.29 15.99
C MET A 263 -6.19 -1.04 16.47
N VAL A 264 -6.82 -0.34 15.53
CA VAL A 264 -7.65 0.81 15.87
C VAL A 264 -8.95 0.28 16.43
N ASN A 265 -9.30 0.71 17.64
CA ASN A 265 -10.65 0.58 18.14
C ASN A 265 -11.54 1.36 17.18
N ASP A 266 -12.51 0.67 16.57
CA ASP A 266 -13.54 1.25 15.70
C ASP A 266 -13.06 1.70 14.30
N PRO A 267 -12.53 0.79 13.46
CA PRO A 267 -12.23 1.10 12.07
C PRO A 267 -13.55 1.32 11.31
N CYS A 268 -13.60 2.38 10.50
CA CYS A 268 -14.77 2.70 9.69
C CYS A 268 -15.05 1.59 8.67
N GLN A 269 -16.12 0.82 8.84
CA GLN A 269 -16.44 -0.33 7.97
C GLN A 269 -16.83 0.06 6.54
N HIS A 270 -16.96 1.36 6.24
CA HIS A 270 -17.43 1.85 4.96
C HIS A 270 -16.33 2.13 3.93
N TRP A 271 -15.05 2.01 4.33
CA TRP A 271 -13.96 2.07 3.35
C TRP A 271 -14.08 0.91 2.37
N ALA A 272 -13.80 1.18 1.10
CA ALA A 272 -13.89 0.19 0.02
C ALA A 272 -13.08 -1.08 0.30
N VAL A 273 -11.90 -0.93 0.89
CA VAL A 273 -11.02 -2.05 1.27
C VAL A 273 -11.64 -2.96 2.34
N PHE A 274 -12.35 -2.39 3.33
CA PHE A 274 -12.94 -3.18 4.42
C PHE A 274 -14.23 -3.87 4.01
N ARG A 275 -15.08 -3.18 3.24
CA ARG A 275 -16.29 -3.82 2.69
C ARG A 275 -15.95 -5.04 1.84
N ARG A 276 -14.88 -4.97 1.04
CA ARG A 276 -14.41 -6.12 0.27
C ARG A 276 -13.75 -7.20 1.11
N LEU A 277 -13.20 -6.86 2.28
CA LEU A 277 -12.70 -7.86 3.23
C LEU A 277 -13.86 -8.59 3.93
N SER A 278 -14.92 -7.88 4.31
CA SER A 278 -16.09 -8.45 4.99
C SER A 278 -17.01 -9.21 4.03
N GLU A 279 -17.18 -8.69 2.82
CA GLU A 279 -18.03 -9.27 1.77
C GLU A 279 -17.19 -9.50 0.50
N PRO A 280 -16.43 -10.61 0.43
CA PRO A 280 -15.69 -10.95 -0.78
C PRO A 280 -16.63 -11.13 -1.97
N GLN A 281 -16.30 -10.47 -3.07
CA GLN A 281 -17.06 -10.58 -4.32
C GLN A 281 -16.12 -10.90 -5.48
N ASN A 282 -16.66 -11.55 -6.51
CA ASN A 282 -15.94 -11.78 -7.75
C ASN A 282 -15.75 -10.47 -8.51
N GLY A 283 -14.57 -10.32 -9.14
CA GLY A 283 -14.21 -9.10 -9.86
C GLY A 283 -13.89 -7.92 -8.94
N SER A 284 -13.64 -6.77 -9.56
CA SER A 284 -13.31 -5.53 -8.86
C SER A 284 -14.56 -4.71 -8.52
N SER A 285 -14.43 -3.73 -7.61
CA SER A 285 -15.48 -2.77 -7.28
C SER A 285 -14.93 -1.37 -7.15
N ALA A 286 -15.60 -0.47 -7.88
CA ALA A 286 -15.43 0.96 -7.74
C ALA A 286 -16.32 1.50 -6.61
N GLN A 287 -15.84 2.47 -5.86
CA GLN A 287 -16.62 3.20 -4.85
C GLN A 287 -16.25 4.68 -4.86
N ILE A 288 -17.26 5.55 -4.92
CA ILE A 288 -17.13 6.97 -4.61
C ILE A 288 -17.28 7.14 -3.09
N SER A 289 -16.27 7.76 -2.47
CA SER A 289 -16.21 7.96 -1.03
C SER A 289 -15.96 9.43 -0.70
N ILE A 290 -16.55 9.90 0.39
CA ILE A 290 -16.31 11.24 0.91
C ILE A 290 -15.68 11.11 2.28
N LEU A 291 -14.53 11.76 2.46
CA LEU A 291 -13.76 11.78 3.69
C LEU A 291 -13.35 13.21 4.01
N ASN A 292 -13.54 13.61 5.27
CA ASN A 292 -12.97 14.84 5.78
C ASN A 292 -11.48 14.66 6.05
N VAL A 293 -10.66 15.55 5.50
CA VAL A 293 -9.22 15.66 5.82
C VAL A 293 -9.02 17.01 6.49
N GLY A 294 -8.80 16.98 7.82
CA GLY A 294 -9.07 18.16 8.63
C GLY A 294 -10.56 18.50 8.57
N ASP A 295 -10.89 19.77 8.31
CA ASP A 295 -12.28 20.23 8.20
C ASP A 295 -12.80 20.26 6.75
N GLU A 296 -11.97 19.89 5.77
CA GLU A 296 -12.33 19.94 4.35
C GLU A 296 -12.79 18.58 3.81
N PRO A 297 -13.99 18.47 3.21
CA PRO A 297 -14.45 17.25 2.55
C PRO A 297 -13.71 17.03 1.23
N ARG A 298 -13.26 15.79 1.00
CA ARG A 298 -12.65 15.35 -0.24
C ARG A 298 -13.39 14.17 -0.83
N ILE A 299 -13.49 14.14 -2.16
CA ILE A 299 -14.11 13.07 -2.93
C ILE A 299 -13.01 12.13 -3.42
N TYR A 300 -13.10 10.87 -3.04
CA TYR A 300 -12.21 9.81 -3.51
C TYR A 300 -12.97 8.84 -4.38
N CYS A 301 -12.29 8.31 -5.39
CA CYS A 301 -12.72 7.09 -6.05
C CYS A 301 -11.71 5.98 -5.74
N CYS A 302 -12.18 4.78 -5.41
CA CYS A 302 -11.32 3.63 -5.14
C CYS A 302 -11.80 2.41 -5.94
N GLU A 303 -10.87 1.64 -6.52
CA GLU A 303 -11.10 0.33 -7.11
C GLU A 303 -10.44 -0.75 -6.23
N SER A 304 -11.25 -1.71 -5.77
CA SER A 304 -10.82 -2.81 -4.90
C SER A 304 -10.96 -4.17 -5.57
N ILE A 305 -10.03 -5.09 -5.29
CA ILE A 305 -10.04 -6.49 -5.77
C ILE A 305 -9.65 -7.47 -4.66
N ASN A 306 -10.40 -8.57 -4.55
CA ASN A 306 -10.09 -9.70 -3.67
C ASN A 306 -9.06 -10.63 -4.34
N MET A 307 -8.11 -11.14 -3.54
CA MET A 307 -7.11 -12.09 -3.99
C MET A 307 -6.75 -13.06 -2.87
N THR A 308 -6.33 -14.27 -3.24
CA THR A 308 -5.68 -15.21 -2.33
C THR A 308 -4.20 -15.31 -2.70
N ASP A 309 -3.32 -15.18 -1.71
CA ASP A 309 -1.89 -15.29 -1.93
C ASP A 309 -1.41 -16.76 -1.99
N PRO A 310 -0.20 -17.03 -2.52
CA PRO A 310 0.35 -18.39 -2.56
C PRO A 310 0.40 -19.17 -1.23
N ALA A 311 0.29 -18.48 -0.08
CA ALA A 311 0.21 -19.12 1.24
C ALA A 311 -1.24 -19.37 1.71
N GLY A 312 -2.23 -19.14 0.84
CA GLY A 312 -3.66 -19.36 1.11
C GLY A 312 -4.33 -18.23 1.88
N ASN A 313 -3.70 -17.06 2.01
CA ASN A 313 -4.28 -15.94 2.77
C ASN A 313 -5.11 -15.03 1.86
N ASN A 314 -6.30 -14.68 2.32
CA ASN A 314 -7.15 -13.70 1.67
C ASN A 314 -6.65 -12.28 1.93
N ARG A 315 -6.61 -11.48 0.87
CA ARG A 315 -6.18 -10.08 0.87
C ARG A 315 -7.06 -9.25 -0.05
N VAL A 316 -7.11 -7.96 0.20
CA VAL A 316 -7.77 -6.98 -0.66
C VAL A 316 -6.76 -5.93 -1.07
N LEU A 317 -6.67 -5.71 -2.38
CA LEU A 317 -5.90 -4.61 -2.95
C LEU A 317 -6.86 -3.49 -3.28
N CYS A 318 -6.47 -2.27 -2.97
CA CYS A 318 -7.24 -1.08 -3.27
C CYS A 318 -6.31 -0.03 -3.86
N ALA A 319 -6.64 0.50 -5.03
CA ALA A 319 -6.05 1.71 -5.57
C ALA A 319 -7.13 2.77 -5.60
N GLY A 320 -6.77 4.03 -5.36
CA GLY A 320 -7.74 5.10 -5.48
C GLY A 320 -7.10 6.45 -5.74
N ILE A 321 -7.92 7.41 -6.07
CA ILE A 321 -7.53 8.78 -6.41
C ILE A 321 -8.38 9.79 -5.64
N ASP A 322 -7.78 10.93 -5.33
CA ASP A 322 -8.52 12.12 -4.92
C ASP A 322 -9.05 12.82 -6.18
N LEU A 323 -10.34 13.12 -6.26
CA LEU A 323 -10.96 13.77 -7.42
C LEU A 323 -10.94 15.30 -7.30
N ASN A 324 -10.75 15.86 -6.11
CA ASN A 324 -10.84 17.31 -5.89
C ASN A 324 -9.85 18.10 -6.77
N PRO A 325 -8.55 17.75 -6.84
CA PRO A 325 -7.61 18.50 -7.68
C PRO A 325 -7.98 18.47 -9.17
N ALA A 326 -8.56 17.37 -9.65
CA ALA A 326 -9.02 17.27 -11.03
C ALA A 326 -10.28 18.10 -11.29
N ILE A 327 -11.20 18.20 -10.32
CA ILE A 327 -12.38 19.07 -10.41
C ILE A 327 -11.96 20.54 -10.51
N ASP A 328 -11.06 20.99 -9.63
CA ASP A 328 -10.59 22.38 -9.60
C ASP A 328 -9.82 22.73 -10.89
N ALA A 329 -9.00 21.80 -11.39
CA ALA A 329 -8.26 21.99 -12.65
C ALA A 329 -9.18 22.13 -13.89
N GLN A 330 -10.43 21.67 -13.80
CA GLN A 330 -11.46 21.86 -14.85
C GLN A 330 -12.34 23.10 -14.63
N GLY A 331 -11.99 23.96 -13.66
CA GLY A 331 -12.73 25.18 -13.35
C GLY A 331 -13.98 24.97 -12.48
N GLY A 332 -14.15 23.77 -11.90
CA GLY A 332 -15.17 23.50 -10.89
C GLY A 332 -14.77 24.02 -9.51
N ASN A 333 -15.70 23.92 -8.55
CA ASN A 333 -15.44 24.18 -7.14
C ASN A 333 -15.51 22.86 -6.37
N ALA A 334 -14.36 22.19 -6.18
CA ALA A 334 -14.33 20.88 -5.56
C ALA A 334 -14.86 20.89 -4.13
N LEU A 335 -14.60 21.96 -3.37
CA LEU A 335 -15.04 22.09 -1.99
C LEU A 335 -16.56 22.17 -1.89
N GLU A 336 -17.20 22.95 -2.77
CA GLU A 336 -18.66 23.09 -2.82
C GLU A 336 -19.31 21.76 -3.22
N ILE A 337 -18.82 21.11 -4.28
CA ILE A 337 -19.33 19.81 -4.75
C ILE A 337 -19.16 18.74 -3.66
N ALA A 338 -18.00 18.68 -3.01
CA ALA A 338 -17.73 17.72 -1.94
C ALA A 338 -18.60 17.98 -0.71
N SER A 339 -18.87 19.25 -0.38
CA SER A 339 -19.73 19.65 0.73
C SER A 339 -21.20 19.32 0.47
N GLU A 340 -21.69 19.57 -0.75
CA GLU A 340 -23.04 19.20 -1.16
C GLU A 340 -23.23 17.68 -1.12
N LEU A 341 -22.30 16.92 -1.72
CA LEU A 341 -22.35 15.47 -1.73
C LEU A 341 -22.27 14.89 -0.30
N LYS A 342 -21.43 15.46 0.55
CA LYS A 342 -21.37 15.12 1.98
C LYS A 342 -22.72 15.32 2.65
N ARG A 343 -23.35 16.48 2.48
CA ARG A 343 -24.66 16.78 3.07
C ARG A 343 -25.71 15.77 2.61
N SER A 344 -25.80 15.49 1.31
CA SER A 344 -26.72 14.49 0.77
C SER A 344 -26.46 13.09 1.35
N CYS A 345 -25.20 12.70 1.53
CA CYS A 345 -24.87 11.44 2.19
C CYS A 345 -25.28 11.44 3.67
N VAL A 346 -25.11 12.53 4.42
CA VAL A 346 -25.54 12.61 5.83
C VAL A 346 -27.06 12.46 5.93
N GLU A 347 -27.80 13.17 5.09
CA GLU A 347 -29.28 13.11 5.03
C GLU A 347 -29.77 11.71 4.62
N GLY A 348 -29.02 11.01 3.77
CA GLY A 348 -29.27 9.62 3.36
C GLY A 348 -28.76 8.54 4.33
N GLY A 349 -28.38 8.87 5.56
CA GLY A 349 -27.90 7.89 6.55
C GLY A 349 -26.49 7.35 6.27
N GLY A 350 -25.71 8.06 5.47
CA GLY A 350 -24.31 7.77 5.16
C GLY A 350 -24.02 7.28 3.74
N SER A 351 -25.05 7.03 2.93
CA SER A 351 -24.95 6.60 1.54
C SER A 351 -26.07 7.23 0.73
N VAL A 352 -25.79 7.72 -0.47
CA VAL A 352 -26.83 8.29 -1.35
C VAL A 352 -26.46 8.09 -2.81
N ALA A 353 -27.46 7.94 -3.67
CA ALA A 353 -27.27 8.06 -5.10
C ALA A 353 -26.75 9.47 -5.43
N ILE A 354 -25.71 9.56 -6.27
CA ILE A 354 -25.04 10.83 -6.56
C ILE A 354 -26.03 11.80 -7.26
N PRO A 355 -26.24 13.03 -6.73
CA PRO A 355 -27.11 14.03 -7.34
C PRO A 355 -26.75 14.30 -8.81
N ARG A 356 -27.75 14.53 -9.66
CA ARG A 356 -27.58 14.63 -11.12
C ARG A 356 -26.56 15.69 -11.56
N GLY A 357 -26.51 16.84 -10.86
CA GLY A 357 -25.54 17.91 -11.11
C GLY A 357 -24.12 17.41 -10.87
N ILE A 358 -23.85 16.97 -9.64
CA ILE A 358 -22.56 16.40 -9.21
C ILE A 358 -22.14 15.22 -10.10
N LYS A 359 -23.08 14.35 -10.47
CA LYS A 359 -22.83 13.21 -11.36
C LYS A 359 -22.26 13.67 -12.72
N LYS A 360 -22.80 14.75 -13.29
CA LYS A 360 -22.33 15.31 -14.57
C LYS A 360 -20.90 15.88 -14.44
N ASP A 361 -20.62 16.54 -13.34
CA ASP A 361 -19.29 17.13 -13.08
C ASP A 361 -18.25 16.01 -12.91
N LEU A 362 -18.55 15.00 -12.09
CA LEU A 362 -17.68 13.84 -11.90
C LEU A 362 -17.49 13.04 -13.19
N GLN A 363 -18.52 12.89 -14.03
CA GLN A 363 -18.41 12.24 -15.35
C GLN A 363 -17.45 12.99 -16.29
N THR A 364 -17.43 14.33 -16.22
CA THR A 364 -16.51 15.14 -17.01
C THR A 364 -15.07 14.89 -16.57
N VAL A 365 -14.83 14.88 -15.25
CA VAL A 365 -13.52 14.56 -14.67
C VAL A 365 -13.07 13.14 -15.02
N ALA A 366 -13.96 12.15 -14.93
CA ALA A 366 -13.66 10.76 -15.24
C ALA A 366 -13.14 10.58 -16.68
N LYS A 367 -13.77 11.25 -17.65
CA LYS A 367 -13.36 11.23 -19.07
C LYS A 367 -12.00 11.87 -19.30
N ILE A 368 -11.69 12.95 -18.59
CA ILE A 368 -10.42 13.67 -18.74
C ILE A 368 -9.27 12.89 -18.13
N LEU A 369 -9.51 12.30 -16.95
CA LEU A 369 -8.54 11.41 -16.33
C LEU A 369 -8.38 10.10 -17.11
N ASN A 370 -9.39 9.72 -17.90
CA ASN A 370 -9.45 8.45 -18.63
C ASN A 370 -9.31 7.24 -17.68
N ILE A 371 -9.96 7.32 -16.52
CA ILE A 371 -9.95 6.28 -15.49
C ILE A 371 -11.36 5.68 -15.40
N ASN A 372 -11.56 4.55 -16.05
CA ASN A 372 -12.88 3.94 -16.28
C ASN A 372 -13.58 3.49 -14.99
N TRP A 373 -12.83 3.11 -13.96
CA TRP A 373 -13.42 2.78 -12.66
C TRP A 373 -13.99 3.99 -11.93
N VAL A 374 -13.60 5.23 -12.30
CA VAL A 374 -14.28 6.44 -11.81
C VAL A 374 -15.70 6.50 -12.38
N GLU A 375 -15.88 6.26 -13.67
CA GLU A 375 -17.20 6.21 -14.30
C GLU A 375 -18.08 5.14 -13.66
N ARG A 376 -17.55 3.93 -13.45
CA ARG A 376 -18.29 2.87 -12.73
C ARG A 376 -18.65 3.26 -11.31
N GLY A 377 -17.74 3.92 -10.59
CA GLY A 377 -17.98 4.37 -9.22
C GLY A 377 -19.12 5.39 -9.16
N ILE A 378 -19.23 6.27 -10.16
CA ILE A 378 -20.26 7.30 -10.27
C ILE A 378 -21.67 6.70 -10.50
N GLU A 379 -21.76 5.52 -11.10
CA GLU A 379 -23.04 4.81 -11.28
C GLU A 379 -23.54 4.18 -9.98
N GLY A 380 -22.68 4.00 -8.98
CA GLY A 380 -23.05 3.55 -7.65
C GLY A 380 -23.40 4.69 -6.69
N ASP A 381 -23.69 4.33 -5.43
CA ASP A 381 -23.90 5.31 -4.37
C ASP A 381 -22.58 5.91 -3.89
N ALA A 382 -22.61 7.22 -3.62
CA ALA A 382 -21.59 7.89 -2.84
C ALA A 382 -21.72 7.50 -1.37
N ARG A 383 -20.57 7.31 -0.69
CA ARG A 383 -20.54 6.87 0.71
C ARG A 383 -19.69 7.78 1.58
N LEU A 384 -20.20 8.12 2.76
CA LEU A 384 -19.39 8.75 3.80
C LEU A 384 -18.53 7.72 4.50
N ILE A 385 -17.23 8.01 4.56
CA ILE A 385 -16.22 7.28 5.31
C ILE A 385 -15.57 8.23 6.33
N CYS A 386 -14.96 7.67 7.37
CA CYS A 386 -14.21 8.43 8.37
C CYS A 386 -12.87 7.76 8.65
N SER A 387 -11.89 8.56 9.08
CA SER A 387 -10.56 8.05 9.45
C SER A 387 -10.61 7.23 10.73
N ARG A 388 -11.53 7.56 11.66
CA ARG A 388 -11.79 6.84 12.92
C ARG A 388 -13.26 6.93 13.30
N GLY A 389 -13.75 5.96 14.07
CA GLY A 389 -15.14 5.97 14.54
C GLY A 389 -15.55 7.23 15.31
N ALA A 390 -14.64 7.73 16.17
CA ALA A 390 -14.86 8.95 16.96
C ALA A 390 -15.10 10.24 16.12
N VAL A 391 -14.71 10.25 14.85
CA VAL A 391 -14.92 11.39 13.93
C VAL A 391 -15.91 11.04 12.81
N CYS A 392 -16.82 10.10 13.06
CA CYS A 392 -17.84 9.70 12.10
C CYS A 392 -18.77 10.88 11.78
N PRO A 393 -18.88 11.31 10.50
CA PRO A 393 -19.72 12.45 10.13
C PRO A 393 -21.22 12.10 10.00
N ARG A 394 -21.60 10.83 10.21
CA ARG A 394 -22.99 10.37 10.06
C ARG A 394 -23.83 10.75 11.27
N LYS A 395 -25.14 10.90 11.03
CA LYS A 395 -26.14 11.20 12.05
C LYS A 395 -27.33 10.26 11.85
N PRO A 396 -27.58 9.29 12.76
CA PRO A 396 -26.75 8.92 13.93
C PRO A 396 -25.38 8.38 13.51
N SER A 397 -24.41 8.46 14.42
CA SER A 397 -23.07 7.94 14.17
C SER A 397 -23.08 6.40 14.15
N CYS A 398 -22.14 5.79 13.41
CA CYS A 398 -22.02 4.32 13.37
C CYS A 398 -21.66 3.69 14.72
N TYR A 399 -21.27 4.48 15.72
CA TYR A 399 -20.69 4.01 16.99
C TYR A 399 -21.45 4.53 18.23
N GLU A 400 -22.52 5.30 18.05
CA GLU A 400 -23.34 5.88 19.12
C GLU A 400 -24.11 4.85 19.98
N GLY A 401 -24.00 3.54 19.68
CA GLY A 401 -24.62 2.45 20.46
C GLY A 401 -23.65 1.44 21.09
N CYS A 402 -22.34 1.65 21.01
CA CYS A 402 -21.34 0.74 21.62
C CYS A 402 -20.82 1.18 23.00
N GLN A 403 -21.25 2.33 23.50
CA GLN A 403 -20.74 2.90 24.78
C GLN A 403 -21.53 2.46 26.02
N ASP A 404 -22.69 1.80 25.88
CA ASP A 404 -23.58 1.50 27.01
C ASP A 404 -23.38 0.11 27.67
N GLU A 405 -22.44 -0.73 27.22
CA GLU A 405 -22.22 -2.06 27.82
C GLU A 405 -21.05 -2.15 28.82
N SER A 406 -20.32 -1.05 29.08
CA SER A 406 -19.15 -1.08 30.01
C SER A 406 -19.34 -0.38 31.36
N GLU A 407 -20.54 0.09 31.70
CA GLU A 407 -20.84 0.63 33.03
C GLU A 407 -21.98 -0.13 33.71
N SER A 408 -21.72 -1.36 34.14
CA SER A 408 -22.47 -1.95 35.25
C SER A 408 -21.93 -1.35 36.56
N PRO A 409 -22.75 -0.63 37.36
CA PRO A 409 -22.28 -0.05 38.61
C PRO A 409 -21.97 -1.18 39.60
N LEU A 410 -20.74 -1.19 40.11
CA LEU A 410 -20.37 -1.92 41.32
C LEU A 410 -21.34 -1.52 42.43
N GLY A 411 -22.24 -2.44 42.77
CA GLY A 411 -23.14 -2.28 43.90
C GLY A 411 -22.34 -2.23 45.19
N ASP A 412 -22.59 -1.17 45.97
CA ASP A 412 -22.19 -1.03 47.36
C ASP A 412 -22.64 -2.26 48.17
N ILE A 413 -21.71 -2.93 48.83
CA ILE A 413 -22.00 -3.76 50.01
C ILE A 413 -20.95 -3.44 51.07
N PHE A 414 -21.49 -3.01 52.22
CA PHE A 414 -20.83 -2.71 53.49
C PHE A 414 -19.96 -3.85 54.04
#